data_AF-A0A956TNX9-F1
#
_entry.id   AF-A0A956TNX9-F1
#
_cell.length_a   1.000
_cell.length_b   1.000
_cell.length_c   1.000
_cell.angle_alpha   90.00
_cell.angle_beta   90.00
_cell.angle_gamma   90.00
#
_symmetry.space_group_name_H-M   'P 1'
#
loop_
_entity.id
_entity.type
_entity.pdbx_description
1 polymer ?
#
loop_
_entity_poly.entity_id
_entity_poly.type
_entity_poly.pdbx_seq_one_letter_code
_entity_poly.pdbx_strand_id
1 'polypeptide(L)'
;MTVKSRQEEIISKIEALAGPVAETHGLVLVLIRFTNQGKRRILEITLHRPKGRVSLDDCEAVSRELETRLDELAEAGEPLIEGAYSLQVQSPGIDRKLVSDQDIALFKGERVEVRVKKAIDGLGTVFTGVLAGFDSELGITIAAPVTAATGGSSRKKKKSDTEAHQAPEEIRLAKESLESLRLSPEITTETTTE
;
A
#
# COMPACT_ATOMS: atom_id res chain seq x y z
N MET A 1 14.38 -23.31 19.00
CA MET A 1 14.30 -21.86 19.24
C MET A 1 14.97 -21.16 18.09
N THR A 2 14.21 -20.58 17.17
CA THR A 2 14.76 -19.85 16.02
C THR A 2 15.26 -18.51 16.54
N VAL A 3 16.58 -18.30 16.51
CA VAL A 3 17.19 -17.01 16.87
C VAL A 3 16.75 -16.00 15.81
N LYS A 4 16.03 -14.96 16.21
CA LYS A 4 15.68 -13.85 15.30
C LYS A 4 16.97 -13.19 14.83
N SER A 5 17.07 -12.88 13.55
CA SER A 5 18.23 -12.15 13.06
C SER A 5 18.28 -10.76 13.71
N ARG A 6 19.50 -10.23 13.93
CA ARG A 6 19.69 -8.89 14.50
C ARG A 6 18.91 -7.80 13.76
N GLN A 7 18.71 -7.97 12.46
CA GLN A 7 17.92 -7.04 11.64
C GLN A 7 16.43 -7.09 12.01
N GLU A 8 15.85 -8.27 12.24
CA GLU A 8 14.46 -8.41 12.65
C GLU A 8 14.20 -7.81 14.04
N GLU A 9 15.16 -7.92 14.96
CA GLU A 9 15.06 -7.28 16.28
C GLU A 9 15.05 -5.76 16.18
N ILE A 10 15.92 -5.19 15.34
CA ILE A 10 15.96 -3.74 15.07
C ILE A 10 14.64 -3.29 14.46
N ILE A 11 14.16 -3.98 13.43
CA ILE A 11 12.89 -3.66 12.77
C ILE A 11 11.75 -3.68 13.78
N SER A 12 11.67 -4.71 14.63
CA SER A 12 10.60 -4.83 15.63
C SER A 12 10.62 -3.69 16.67
N LYS A 13 11.82 -3.24 17.09
CA LYS A 13 11.93 -2.09 18.00
C LYS A 13 11.55 -0.78 17.32
N ILE A 14 11.96 -0.59 16.06
CA ILE A 14 11.58 0.60 15.29
C ILE A 14 10.08 0.60 15.01
N GLU A 15 9.47 -0.55 14.75
CA GLU A 15 8.02 -0.69 14.58
C GLU A 15 7.25 -0.24 15.82
N ALA A 16 7.72 -0.66 17.02
CA ALA A 16 7.15 -0.24 18.29
C ALA A 16 7.27 1.27 18.54
N LEU A 17 8.29 1.92 17.96
CA LEU A 17 8.49 3.36 18.03
C LEU A 17 7.66 4.11 16.98
N ALA A 18 7.66 3.63 15.74
CA ALA A 18 7.10 4.30 14.58
C ALA A 18 5.58 4.14 14.46
N GLY A 19 5.00 3.06 14.97
CA GLY A 19 3.55 2.87 15.02
C GLY A 19 2.85 4.02 15.76
N PRO A 20 3.18 4.29 17.03
CA PRO A 20 2.57 5.40 17.79
C PRO A 20 2.80 6.79 17.18
N VAL A 21 3.98 7.01 16.58
CA VAL A 21 4.26 8.26 15.87
C VAL A 21 3.33 8.40 14.67
N ALA A 22 3.25 7.38 13.80
CA ALA A 22 2.35 7.40 12.65
C ALA A 22 0.90 7.64 13.07
N GLU A 23 0.41 6.97 14.12
CA GLU A 23 -0.94 7.13 14.64
C GLU A 23 -1.24 8.56 15.11
N THR A 24 -0.26 9.22 15.75
CA THR A 24 -0.38 10.62 16.20
C THR A 24 -0.60 11.58 15.03
N HIS A 25 -0.05 11.26 13.86
CA HIS A 25 -0.23 12.02 12.61
C HIS A 25 -1.44 11.54 11.78
N GLY A 26 -2.25 10.60 12.29
CA GLY A 26 -3.39 10.02 11.56
C GLY A 26 -2.99 9.12 10.40
N LEU A 27 -1.78 8.57 10.46
CA LEU A 27 -1.19 7.66 9.48
C LEU A 27 -1.10 6.25 10.07
N VAL A 28 -0.90 5.27 9.20
CA VAL A 28 -0.70 3.87 9.54
C VAL A 28 0.64 3.43 9.01
N LEU A 29 1.42 2.78 9.87
CA LEU A 29 2.68 2.16 9.48
C LEU A 29 2.40 0.95 8.58
N VAL A 30 2.98 0.93 7.38
CA VAL A 30 2.75 -0.14 6.39
C VAL A 30 3.92 -1.11 6.33
N LEU A 31 5.15 -0.60 6.30
CA LEU A 31 6.34 -1.42 6.15
C LEU A 31 7.56 -0.69 6.67
N ILE A 32 8.41 -1.43 7.39
CA ILE A 32 9.77 -1.01 7.70
C ILE A 32 10.73 -1.92 6.96
N ARG A 33 11.73 -1.32 6.29
CA ARG A 33 12.84 -2.04 5.69
C ARG A 33 14.14 -1.48 6.21
N PHE A 34 14.99 -2.38 6.70
CA PHE A 34 16.33 -2.03 7.12
C PHE A 34 17.37 -2.77 6.27
N THR A 35 18.07 -2.02 5.41
CA THR A 35 19.03 -2.57 4.44
C THR A 35 20.44 -2.12 4.75
N ASN A 36 21.39 -3.05 4.72
CA ASN A 36 22.82 -2.75 4.79
C ASN A 36 23.44 -2.83 3.39
N GLN A 37 23.70 -1.67 2.76
CA GLN A 37 24.43 -1.56 1.51
C GLN A 37 25.91 -1.21 1.79
N GLY A 38 26.68 -2.23 2.14
CA GLY A 38 28.10 -2.09 2.48
C GLY A 38 28.30 -1.21 3.72
N LYS A 39 28.83 0.00 3.54
CA LYS A 39 29.04 0.97 4.63
C LYS A 39 27.82 1.85 4.92
N ARG A 40 26.78 1.82 4.07
CA ARG A 40 25.57 2.63 4.23
C ARG A 40 24.43 1.77 4.75
N ARG A 41 23.80 2.23 5.82
CA ARG A 41 22.60 1.62 6.38
C ARG A 41 21.41 2.49 6.01
N ILE A 42 20.33 1.88 5.52
CA ILE A 42 19.13 2.60 5.10
C ILE A 42 17.95 2.05 5.87
N LEU A 43 17.27 2.94 6.59
CA LEU A 43 16.01 2.67 7.25
C LEU A 43 14.90 3.31 6.42
N GLU A 44 14.09 2.49 5.76
CA GLU A 44 12.95 2.94 4.98
C GLU A 44 11.66 2.64 5.75
N ILE A 45 10.82 3.65 5.91
CA ILE A 45 9.53 3.57 6.59
C ILE A 45 8.44 3.98 5.60
N THR A 46 7.51 3.07 5.34
CA THR A 46 6.36 3.31 4.49
C THR A 46 5.13 3.60 5.34
N LEU A 47 4.47 4.71 5.09
CA LEU A 47 3.28 5.16 5.81
C LEU A 47 2.09 5.31 4.87
N HIS A 48 0.88 5.04 5.35
CA HIS A 48 -0.35 5.20 4.58
C HIS A 48 -1.40 5.99 5.37
N ARG A 49 -2.20 6.78 4.67
CA ARG A 49 -3.37 7.44 5.23
C ARG A 49 -4.62 6.67 4.80
N PRO A 50 -5.40 6.06 5.73
CA PRO A 50 -6.58 5.27 5.39
C PRO A 50 -7.66 6.01 4.59
N LYS A 51 -7.62 7.34 4.62
CA LYS A 51 -8.52 8.21 3.84
C LYS A 51 -7.72 9.38 3.26
N GLY A 52 -7.42 9.32 1.98
CA GLY A 52 -6.70 10.37 1.26
C GLY A 52 -5.24 10.02 0.97
N ARG A 53 -4.45 11.03 0.63
CA ARG A 53 -3.02 10.84 0.30
C ARG A 53 -2.14 11.23 1.48
N VAL A 54 -0.98 10.59 1.54
CA VAL A 54 0.12 11.05 2.41
C VAL A 54 0.79 12.21 1.68
N SER A 55 0.84 13.39 2.31
CA SER A 55 1.51 14.57 1.76
C SER A 55 3.02 14.54 2.02
N LEU A 56 3.76 15.48 1.43
CA LEU A 56 5.17 15.65 1.75
C LEU A 56 5.36 16.12 3.20
N ASP A 57 4.51 17.04 3.66
CA ASP A 57 4.50 17.54 5.05
C ASP A 57 4.27 16.42 6.06
N ASP A 58 3.39 15.45 5.75
CA ASP A 58 3.16 14.26 6.58
C ASP A 58 4.45 13.45 6.74
N CYS A 59 5.16 13.23 5.64
CA CYS A 59 6.40 12.46 5.63
C CYS A 59 7.50 13.19 6.41
N GLU A 60 7.59 14.52 6.25
CA GLU A 60 8.55 15.35 6.95
C GLU A 60 8.28 15.39 8.46
N ALA A 61 7.02 15.58 8.87
CA ALA A 61 6.62 15.61 10.27
C ALA A 61 6.99 14.29 10.98
N VAL A 62 6.67 13.15 10.36
CA VAL A 62 7.03 11.84 10.92
C VAL A 62 8.54 11.62 10.91
N SER A 63 9.25 12.03 9.85
CA SER A 63 10.72 11.90 9.79
C SER A 63 11.40 12.63 10.95
N ARG A 64 11.02 13.90 11.17
CA ARG A 64 11.59 14.75 12.24
C ARG A 64 11.31 14.19 13.63
N GLU A 65 10.09 13.71 13.87
CA GLU A 65 9.74 13.12 15.16
C GLU A 65 10.47 11.80 15.42
N LEU A 66 10.60 10.95 14.40
CA LEU A 66 11.35 9.70 14.50
C LEU A 66 12.84 9.94 14.73
N GLU A 67 13.45 10.88 14.01
CA GLU A 67 14.84 11.30 14.23
C GLU A 67 15.05 11.71 15.68
N THR A 68 14.19 12.58 16.20
CA THR A 68 14.26 13.06 17.59
C THR A 68 14.22 11.89 18.58
N ARG A 69 13.27 10.96 18.43
CA ARG A 69 13.16 9.81 19.35
C ARG A 69 14.32 8.82 19.21
N LEU A 70 14.85 8.63 18.00
CA LEU A 70 16.00 7.75 17.77
C LEU A 70 17.27 8.33 18.39
N ASP A 71 17.45 9.65 18.29
CA ASP A 71 18.57 10.37 18.91
C ASP A 71 18.47 10.34 20.44
N GLU A 72 17.29 10.55 21.02
CA GLU A 72 17.07 10.43 22.47
C GLU A 72 17.47 9.04 23.01
N LEU A 73 17.12 7.97 22.29
CA LEU A 73 17.52 6.61 22.64
C LEU A 73 19.02 6.39 22.50
N ALA A 74 19.66 6.96 21.47
CA ALA A 74 21.09 6.88 21.27
C ALA A 74 21.86 7.58 22.39
N GLU A 75 21.45 8.79 22.78
CA GLU A 75 22.02 9.56 23.89
C GLU A 75 21.79 8.88 25.25
N ALA A 76 20.67 8.17 25.42
CA ALA A 76 20.40 7.35 26.60
C ALA A 76 21.25 6.06 26.68
N GLY A 77 22.08 5.78 25.67
CA GLY A 77 22.96 4.62 25.62
C GLY A 77 22.30 3.35 25.07
N GLU A 78 21.10 3.46 24.48
CA GLU A 78 20.35 2.36 23.89
C GLU A 78 20.08 2.57 22.38
N PRO A 79 21.10 2.82 21.54
CA PRO A 79 20.88 3.10 20.12
C PRO A 79 20.24 1.89 19.42
N LEU A 80 19.11 2.13 18.74
CA LEU A 80 18.44 1.09 17.96
C LEU A 80 19.23 0.69 16.70
N ILE A 81 20.00 1.63 16.13
CA ILE A 81 20.85 1.42 14.96
C ILE A 81 22.26 1.89 15.31
N GLU A 82 23.25 1.02 15.14
CA GLU A 82 24.65 1.41 15.36
C GLU A 82 25.20 2.20 14.16
N GLY A 83 25.97 3.25 14.43
CA GLY A 83 26.68 4.01 13.40
C GLY A 83 25.77 4.82 12.46
N ALA A 84 26.36 5.39 11.42
CA ALA A 84 25.64 6.26 10.49
C ALA A 84 24.62 5.48 9.64
N TYR A 85 23.42 6.04 9.51
CA TYR A 85 22.34 5.53 8.68
C TYR A 85 21.61 6.68 7.99
N SER A 86 20.79 6.36 6.99
CA SER A 86 19.86 7.30 6.35
C SER A 86 18.43 6.85 6.63
N LEU A 87 17.62 7.73 7.21
CA LEU A 87 16.18 7.54 7.37
C LEU A 87 15.47 8.02 6.11
N GLN A 88 14.48 7.25 5.64
CA GLN A 88 13.60 7.61 4.54
C GLN A 88 12.16 7.31 4.93
N VAL A 89 11.31 8.33 4.94
CA VAL A 89 9.87 8.21 5.16
C VAL A 89 9.15 8.43 3.83
N GLN A 90 8.30 7.49 3.43
CA GLN A 90 7.62 7.52 2.14
C GLN A 90 6.19 6.98 2.20
N SER A 91 5.37 7.33 1.21
CA SER A 91 4.05 6.73 0.99
C SER A 91 4.14 5.41 0.20
N PRO A 92 3.17 4.47 0.31
CA PRO A 92 3.09 3.32 -0.57
C PRO A 92 2.86 3.80 -2.01
N GLY A 93 3.81 3.52 -2.89
CA GLY A 93 3.72 3.94 -4.30
C GLY A 93 2.43 3.49 -5.01
N ILE A 94 2.09 4.19 -6.10
CA ILE A 94 0.78 4.11 -6.78
C ILE A 94 0.47 2.72 -7.35
N ASP A 95 1.46 1.92 -7.73
CA ASP A 95 1.30 0.58 -8.32
C ASP A 95 1.74 -0.54 -7.36
N ARG A 96 1.67 -0.32 -6.04
CA ARG A 96 2.13 -1.33 -5.07
C ARG A 96 1.29 -2.60 -5.21
N LYS A 97 1.96 -3.72 -5.47
CA LYS A 97 1.36 -5.06 -5.41
C LYS A 97 1.04 -5.41 -3.96
N LEU A 98 -0.21 -5.76 -3.69
CA LEU A 98 -0.68 -6.25 -2.40
C LEU A 98 -0.44 -7.76 -2.36
N VAL A 99 0.54 -8.19 -1.58
CA VAL A 99 0.96 -9.61 -1.51
C VAL A 99 0.69 -10.21 -0.13
N SER A 100 0.94 -9.45 0.94
CA SER A 100 0.70 -9.94 2.30
C SER A 100 -0.75 -9.73 2.72
N ASP A 101 -1.25 -10.63 3.56
CA ASP A 101 -2.60 -10.55 4.12
C ASP A 101 -2.79 -9.25 4.93
N GLN A 102 -1.72 -8.78 5.60
CA GLN A 102 -1.69 -7.49 6.29
C GLN A 102 -1.84 -6.31 5.33
N ASP A 103 -1.14 -6.32 4.19
CA ASP A 103 -1.27 -5.27 3.18
C ASP A 103 -2.72 -5.22 2.67
N ILE A 104 -3.29 -6.38 2.32
CA ILE A 104 -4.67 -6.44 1.80
C ILE A 104 -5.67 -5.91 2.85
N ALA A 105 -5.50 -6.27 4.12
CA ALA A 105 -6.34 -5.77 5.20
C ALA A 105 -6.21 -4.25 5.40
N LEU A 106 -4.99 -3.71 5.31
CA LEU A 106 -4.68 -2.30 5.54
C LEU A 106 -5.24 -1.39 4.45
N PHE A 107 -5.26 -1.84 3.20
CA PHE A 107 -5.79 -1.08 2.06
C PHE A 107 -7.27 -1.37 1.78
N LYS A 108 -8.02 -1.90 2.75
CA LYS A 108 -9.46 -2.04 2.64
C LYS A 108 -10.11 -0.67 2.42
N GLY A 109 -10.97 -0.57 1.41
CA GLY A 109 -11.62 0.67 0.99
C GLY A 109 -10.89 1.42 -0.12
N GLU A 110 -9.66 1.01 -0.47
CA GLU A 110 -8.91 1.60 -1.57
C GLU A 110 -9.29 0.98 -2.92
N ARG A 111 -9.06 1.77 -3.98
CA ARG A 111 -9.22 1.29 -5.36
C ARG A 111 -8.04 0.41 -5.74
N VAL A 112 -8.35 -0.74 -6.33
CA VAL A 112 -7.38 -1.77 -6.73
C VAL A 112 -7.59 -2.23 -8.16
N GLU A 113 -6.49 -2.50 -8.86
CA GLU A 113 -6.50 -3.31 -10.08
C GLU A 113 -6.38 -4.79 -9.69
N VAL A 114 -7.32 -5.58 -10.21
CA VAL A 114 -7.43 -7.01 -9.96
C VAL A 114 -7.15 -7.73 -11.26
N ARG A 115 -6.16 -8.62 -11.25
CA ARG A 115 -5.93 -9.59 -12.31
C ARG A 115 -6.25 -10.97 -11.82
N VAL A 116 -7.06 -11.69 -12.59
CA VAL A 116 -7.51 -13.05 -12.30
C VAL A 116 -7.05 -14.02 -13.39
N LYS A 117 -6.84 -15.28 -13.00
CA LYS A 117 -6.35 -16.34 -13.90
C LYS A 117 -7.35 -16.75 -14.98
N LYS A 118 -8.65 -16.60 -14.69
CA LYS A 118 -9.75 -16.92 -15.60
C LYS A 118 -10.61 -15.68 -15.78
N ALA A 119 -11.02 -15.43 -17.01
CA ALA A 119 -11.90 -14.31 -17.32
C ALA A 119 -13.21 -14.43 -16.54
N ILE A 120 -13.64 -13.32 -15.94
CA ILE A 120 -14.95 -13.19 -15.32
C ILE A 120 -15.90 -12.63 -16.37
N ASP A 121 -17.08 -13.20 -16.46
CA ASP A 121 -18.09 -12.76 -17.42
C ASP A 121 -18.41 -11.27 -17.21
N GLY A 122 -18.41 -10.49 -18.30
CA GLY A 122 -18.59 -9.03 -18.28
C GLY A 122 -17.40 -8.19 -17.79
N LEU A 123 -16.42 -8.76 -17.09
CA LEU A 123 -15.25 -8.02 -16.54
C LEU A 123 -13.91 -8.38 -17.21
N GLY A 124 -13.80 -9.56 -17.81
CA GLY A 124 -12.56 -10.07 -18.38
C GLY A 124 -11.57 -10.57 -17.32
N THR A 125 -10.29 -10.61 -17.67
CA THR A 125 -9.20 -11.07 -16.76
C THR A 125 -8.58 -9.94 -15.94
N VAL A 126 -8.84 -8.69 -16.31
CA VAL A 126 -8.31 -7.49 -15.64
C VAL A 126 -9.44 -6.49 -15.48
N PHE A 127 -9.67 -6.05 -14.24
CA PHE A 127 -10.68 -5.06 -13.91
C PHE A 127 -10.23 -4.27 -12.68
N THR A 128 -10.88 -3.14 -12.43
CA THR A 128 -10.64 -2.31 -11.25
C THR A 128 -11.88 -2.29 -10.37
N GLY A 129 -11.71 -2.03 -9.08
CA GLY A 129 -12.82 -1.88 -8.14
C GLY A 129 -12.33 -1.46 -6.77
N VAL A 130 -13.23 -1.37 -5.80
CA VAL A 130 -12.89 -1.02 -4.42
C VAL A 130 -12.69 -2.30 -3.61
N LEU A 131 -11.57 -2.41 -2.87
CA LEU A 131 -11.32 -3.54 -1.99
C LEU A 131 -12.25 -3.49 -0.77
N ALA A 132 -13.42 -4.12 -0.87
CA ALA A 132 -14.47 -4.05 0.13
C ALA A 132 -14.27 -5.03 1.29
N GLY A 133 -13.50 -6.10 1.10
CA GLY A 133 -13.25 -7.09 2.14
C GLY A 133 -12.10 -8.02 1.82
N PHE A 134 -11.54 -8.60 2.89
CA PHE A 134 -10.49 -9.60 2.82
C PHE A 134 -10.68 -10.61 3.96
N ASP A 135 -10.52 -11.87 3.60
CA ASP A 135 -10.50 -13.01 4.49
C ASP A 135 -9.35 -13.94 4.05
N SER A 136 -8.52 -14.38 5.00
CA SER A 136 -7.33 -15.17 4.70
C SER A 136 -7.63 -16.54 4.09
N GLU A 137 -8.82 -17.09 4.37
CA GLU A 137 -9.27 -18.40 3.88
C GLU A 137 -10.19 -18.26 2.66
N LEU A 138 -11.11 -17.30 2.67
CA LEU A 138 -12.14 -17.14 1.64
C LEU A 138 -11.70 -16.26 0.45
N GLY A 139 -10.75 -15.35 0.63
CA GLY A 139 -10.23 -14.46 -0.42
C GLY A 139 -10.63 -12.99 -0.28
N ILE A 140 -10.88 -12.30 -1.39
CA ILE A 140 -11.18 -10.85 -1.40
C ILE A 140 -12.59 -10.57 -1.92
N THR A 141 -13.17 -9.46 -1.46
CA THR A 141 -14.42 -8.90 -1.98
C THR A 141 -14.11 -7.57 -2.67
N ILE A 142 -14.57 -7.42 -3.91
CA ILE A 142 -14.38 -6.21 -4.71
C ILE A 142 -15.75 -5.59 -4.99
N ALA A 143 -15.95 -4.36 -4.55
CA ALA A 143 -17.15 -3.58 -4.82
C ALA A 143 -17.00 -2.71 -6.07
N ALA A 144 -18.13 -2.45 -6.74
CA ALA A 144 -18.21 -1.66 -7.97
C ALA A 144 -17.14 -2.03 -9.01
N PRO A 145 -17.01 -3.32 -9.39
CA PRO A 145 -16.02 -3.74 -10.37
C PRO A 145 -16.34 -3.14 -11.75
N VAL A 146 -15.35 -2.52 -12.38
CA VAL A 146 -15.41 -1.96 -13.72
C VAL A 146 -14.26 -2.49 -14.56
N THR A 147 -14.53 -2.78 -15.83
CA THR A 147 -13.49 -3.23 -16.76
C THR A 147 -12.38 -2.19 -16.84
N ALA A 148 -11.12 -2.64 -16.76
CA ALA A 148 -10.00 -1.74 -16.96
C ALA A 148 -10.03 -1.30 -18.44
N ALA A 149 -10.28 -0.01 -18.70
CA ALA A 149 -10.18 0.53 -20.05
C ALA A 149 -8.72 0.49 -20.50
N THR A 150 -8.29 -0.60 -21.13
CA THR A 150 -6.95 -0.75 -21.67
C THR A 150 -6.71 0.34 -22.72
N GLY A 151 -5.85 1.30 -22.41
CA GLY A 151 -5.45 2.36 -23.34
C GLY A 151 -4.70 1.80 -24.55
N GLY A 152 -5.32 1.87 -25.73
CA GLY A 152 -4.65 2.18 -27.00
C GLY A 152 -4.47 1.06 -28.03
N SER A 153 -5.44 0.91 -28.95
CA SER A 153 -5.18 1.18 -30.37
C SER A 153 -6.47 1.54 -31.11
N SER A 154 -6.40 2.63 -31.87
CA SER A 154 -7.47 3.28 -32.61
C SER A 154 -8.33 2.34 -33.46
N ARG A 155 -9.64 2.30 -33.19
CA ARG A 155 -10.63 2.00 -34.23
C ARG A 155 -11.90 2.82 -34.03
N LYS A 156 -12.17 3.64 -35.04
CA LYS A 156 -13.41 4.40 -35.28
C LYS A 156 -14.63 3.46 -35.36
N LYS A 157 -15.82 4.02 -35.05
CA LYS A 157 -17.19 3.46 -35.12
C LYS A 157 -17.58 2.62 -33.89
N LYS A 158 -18.80 2.71 -33.34
CA LYS A 158 -20.08 3.29 -33.77
C LYS A 158 -20.96 3.36 -32.51
N LYS A 159 -21.88 4.33 -32.41
CA LYS A 159 -23.04 4.22 -31.51
C LYS A 159 -23.79 2.93 -31.88
N SER A 160 -23.91 2.02 -30.93
CA SER A 160 -24.89 0.93 -30.95
C SER A 160 -25.35 0.73 -29.52
N ASP A 161 -26.64 0.98 -29.31
CA ASP A 161 -27.37 0.65 -28.10
C ASP A 161 -27.15 -0.82 -27.75
N THR A 162 -26.56 -1.11 -26.58
CA THR A 162 -26.62 -2.44 -25.97
C THR A 162 -26.48 -2.27 -24.46
N GLU A 163 -27.65 -2.27 -23.82
CA GLU A 163 -27.98 -2.75 -22.49
C GLU A 163 -26.86 -2.75 -21.44
N ALA A 164 -27.05 -1.85 -20.47
CA ALA A 164 -26.42 -1.87 -19.17
C ALA A 164 -26.49 -3.27 -18.55
N HIS A 165 -25.44 -4.07 -18.77
CA HIS A 165 -25.17 -5.21 -17.90
C HIS A 165 -24.79 -4.61 -16.56
N GLN A 166 -25.75 -4.69 -15.64
CA GLN A 166 -25.62 -4.30 -14.25
C GLN A 166 -24.48 -5.14 -13.68
N ALA A 167 -23.26 -4.58 -13.68
CA ALA A 167 -22.11 -5.20 -13.06
C ALA A 167 -22.52 -5.51 -11.60
N PRO A 168 -22.17 -6.70 -11.09
CA PRO A 168 -22.55 -7.07 -9.74
C PRO A 168 -22.05 -5.99 -8.77
N GLU A 169 -22.90 -5.53 -7.85
CA GLU A 169 -22.53 -4.49 -6.87
C GLU A 169 -21.27 -4.89 -6.09
N GLU A 170 -21.08 -6.20 -5.86
CA GLU A 170 -19.88 -6.80 -5.30
C GLU A 170 -19.57 -8.17 -5.93
N ILE A 171 -18.29 -8.48 -6.09
CA ILE A 171 -17.79 -9.80 -6.49
C ILE A 171 -16.84 -10.38 -5.45
N ARG A 172 -17.01 -11.67 -5.15
CA ARG A 172 -16.09 -12.42 -4.27
C ARG A 172 -15.15 -13.26 -5.09
N LEU A 173 -13.86 -13.17 -4.78
CA LEU A 173 -12.78 -13.84 -5.50
C LEU A 173 -11.97 -14.68 -4.52
N ALA A 174 -11.88 -15.98 -4.79
CA ALA A 174 -11.00 -16.87 -4.05
C ALA A 174 -9.53 -16.48 -4.29
N LYS A 175 -8.70 -16.62 -3.24
CA LYS A 175 -7.27 -16.26 -3.30
C LYS A 175 -6.52 -16.99 -4.42
N GLU A 176 -6.91 -18.23 -4.71
CA GLU A 176 -6.33 -19.04 -5.79
C GLU A 176 -6.63 -18.53 -7.21
N SER A 177 -7.71 -17.76 -7.38
CA SER A 177 -8.11 -17.20 -8.68
C SER A 177 -7.40 -15.89 -8.99
N LEU A 178 -6.82 -15.25 -7.98
CA LEU A 178 -6.04 -14.02 -8.12
C LEU A 178 -4.66 -14.33 -8.70
N GLU A 179 -4.28 -13.56 -9.71
CA GLU A 179 -2.92 -13.52 -10.26
C GLU A 179 -2.14 -12.34 -9.66
N SER A 180 -2.78 -11.18 -9.57
CA SER A 180 -2.22 -10.01 -8.90
C SER A 180 -3.30 -9.06 -8.39
N LEU A 181 -3.01 -8.41 -7.28
CA LEU A 181 -3.78 -7.30 -6.72
C LEU A 181 -2.84 -6.11 -6.58
N ARG A 182 -3.19 -4.95 -7.12
CA ARG A 182 -2.37 -3.73 -7.07
C ARG A 182 -3.21 -2.55 -6.63
N LEU A 183 -2.62 -1.61 -5.91
CA LEU A 183 -3.25 -0.31 -5.69
C LEU A 183 -3.45 0.40 -7.04
N SER A 184 -4.57 1.08 -7.18
CA SER A 184 -4.90 1.91 -8.35
C SER A 184 -5.68 3.15 -7.89
N PRO A 185 -5.07 4.03 -7.08
CA PRO A 185 -5.74 5.22 -6.58
C PRO A 185 -6.00 6.18 -7.74
N GLU A 186 -7.22 6.72 -7.83
CA GLU A 186 -7.54 7.72 -8.85
C GLU A 186 -6.65 8.95 -8.66
N ILE A 187 -5.87 9.27 -9.68
CA ILE A 187 -5.05 10.48 -9.70
C ILE A 187 -6.04 11.65 -9.81
N THR A 188 -6.55 12.14 -8.69
CA THR A 188 -7.21 13.43 -8.65
C THR A 188 -6.10 14.44 -8.94
N THR A 189 -5.97 14.82 -10.20
CA THR A 189 -5.19 16.00 -10.56
C THR A 189 -5.94 17.18 -9.97
N GLU A 190 -5.66 17.48 -8.70
CA GLU A 190 -5.96 18.78 -8.15
C GLU A 190 -5.16 19.75 -9.02
N THR A 191 -5.89 20.39 -9.92
CA THR A 191 -5.37 21.49 -10.72
C THR A 191 -5.23 22.61 -9.71
N THR A 192 -4.07 22.69 -9.04
CA THR A 192 -3.68 23.83 -8.23
C THR A 192 -3.70 25.04 -9.15
N THR A 193 -4.82 25.74 -9.12
CA THR A 193 -5.00 27.05 -9.70
C THR A 193 -4.83 28.03 -8.56
N GLU A 194 -3.90 28.96 -8.75
CA GLU A 194 -3.44 30.08 -7.90
C GLU A 194 -2.24 29.83 -6.99
#